data_AF-A0A5C7IP69-F1
#
_entry.id   AF-A0A5C7IP69-F1
#
_cell.length_a   1.000
_cell.length_b   1.000
_cell.length_c   1.000
_cell.angle_alpha   90.00
_cell.angle_beta   90.00
_cell.angle_gamma   90.00
#
_symmetry.space_group_name_H-M   'P 1'
#
loop_
_entity.id
_entity.type
_entity.pdbx_description
1 polymer ?
#
loop_
_entity_poly.entity_id
_entity_poly.type
_entity_poly.pdbx_seq_one_letter_code
_entity_poly.pdbx_strand_id
1 'polypeptide(L)'
;MELDLSYMAYVRKFVSDFIARGLPLNILINNAGIMAPPFTLSKDNIELQFATSHIGHFLLTNLLLDTMKRTAKESGREGRIVNVTLNGHKFTYSEGIRFDKINDPSG
;
A
#
# COMPACT_ATOMS: atom_id res chain seq x y z
N MET A 1 15.80 -7.05 -1.93
CA MET A 1 14.66 -6.23 -2.39
C MET A 1 14.25 -5.38 -1.23
N GLU A 2 14.43 -4.08 -1.36
CA GLU A 2 14.02 -3.09 -0.37
C GLU A 2 12.63 -2.57 -0.75
N LEU A 3 11.79 -2.27 0.24
CA LEU A 3 10.46 -1.71 0.04
C LEU A 3 10.20 -0.64 1.09
N ASP A 4 10.08 0.59 0.63
CA ASP A 4 9.54 1.71 1.40
C ASP A 4 8.21 2.11 0.78
N LEU A 5 7.10 1.91 1.52
CA LEU A 5 5.75 2.22 1.06
C LEU A 5 5.45 3.71 1.06
N SER A 6 6.25 4.52 1.77
CA SER A 6 6.11 5.99 1.77
C SER A 6 6.69 6.64 0.52
N TYR A 7 7.44 5.89 -0.30
CA TYR A 7 8.09 6.38 -1.50
C TYR A 7 7.72 5.56 -2.75
N MET A 8 6.91 6.13 -3.63
CA MET A 8 6.29 5.41 -4.75
C MET A 8 7.31 4.86 -5.75
N ALA A 9 8.48 5.51 -5.90
CA ALA A 9 9.56 5.00 -6.73
C ALA A 9 10.12 3.66 -6.19
N TYR A 10 10.23 3.52 -4.87
CA TYR A 10 10.71 2.28 -4.25
C TYR A 10 9.67 1.17 -4.35
N VAL A 11 8.37 1.49 -4.26
CA VAL A 11 7.29 0.52 -4.55
C VAL A 11 7.40 -0.02 -5.97
N ARG A 12 7.57 0.85 -6.97
CA ARG A 12 7.74 0.43 -8.38
C ARG A 12 8.99 -0.41 -8.57
N LYS A 13 10.11 -0.01 -7.95
CA LYS A 13 11.36 -0.76 -8.00
C LYS A 13 11.20 -2.16 -7.40
N PHE A 14 10.59 -2.26 -6.22
CA PHE A 14 10.31 -3.54 -5.57
C PHE A 14 9.49 -4.46 -6.47
N VAL A 15 8.42 -3.95 -7.10
CA VAL A 15 7.57 -4.75 -7.99
C VAL A 15 8.33 -5.21 -9.22
N SER A 16 9.13 -4.34 -9.83
CA SER A 16 10.00 -4.71 -10.95
C SER A 16 10.97 -5.82 -10.56
N ASP A 17 11.65 -5.68 -9.42
CA ASP A 17 12.59 -6.68 -8.90
C ASP A 17 11.88 -8.00 -8.57
N PHE A 18 10.65 -7.96 -8.04
CA PHE A 18 9.85 -9.15 -7.74
C PHE A 18 9.43 -9.89 -9.03
N ILE A 19 8.88 -9.17 -10.00
CA ILE A 19 8.43 -9.73 -11.28
C ILE A 19 9.60 -10.37 -12.03
N ALA A 20 10.78 -9.74 -12.02
CA ALA A 20 11.98 -10.26 -12.65
C ALA A 20 12.42 -11.65 -12.11
N ARG A 21 11.96 -12.05 -10.92
CA ARG A 21 12.25 -13.38 -10.37
C ARG A 21 11.38 -14.49 -10.96
N GLY A 22 10.29 -14.15 -11.65
CA GLY A 22 9.38 -15.15 -12.24
C GLY A 22 8.69 -16.06 -11.22
N LEU A 23 8.59 -15.63 -9.95
CA LEU A 23 7.97 -16.42 -8.89
C LEU A 23 6.43 -16.29 -8.93
N PRO A 24 5.69 -17.35 -8.58
CA PRO A 24 4.24 -17.27 -8.42
C PRO A 24 3.87 -16.38 -7.22
N LEU A 25 2.75 -15.66 -7.32
CA LEU A 25 2.19 -14.84 -6.24
C LEU A 25 0.71 -15.18 -6.00
N ASN A 26 0.43 -16.00 -4.99
CA ASN A 26 -0.95 -16.31 -4.59
C ASN A 26 -1.46 -15.39 -3.47
N ILE A 27 -0.60 -14.90 -2.58
CA ILE A 27 -1.01 -14.15 -1.40
C ILE A 27 -0.25 -12.84 -1.31
N LEU A 28 -0.98 -11.74 -1.17
CA LEU A 28 -0.45 -10.42 -0.81
C LEU A 28 -1.06 -10.00 0.53
N ILE A 29 -0.22 -9.69 1.52
CA ILE A 29 -0.65 -9.19 2.82
C ILE A 29 -0.13 -7.77 2.98
N ASN A 30 -1.01 -6.80 2.84
CA ASN A 30 -0.76 -5.38 3.10
C ASN A 30 -0.82 -5.15 4.62
N ASN A 31 0.28 -5.46 5.31
CA ASN A 31 0.40 -5.41 6.76
C ASN A 31 1.20 -4.21 7.28
N ALA A 32 2.16 -3.71 6.48
CA ALA A 32 3.06 -2.66 6.95
C ALA A 32 2.30 -1.35 7.15
N GLY A 33 2.45 -0.73 8.32
CA GLY A 33 1.76 0.50 8.63
C GLY A 33 2.43 1.25 9.76
N ILE A 34 2.22 2.56 9.77
CA ILE A 34 2.59 3.44 10.88
C ILE A 34 1.32 3.98 11.53
N MET A 35 1.43 4.39 12.79
CA MET A 35 0.30 4.84 13.59
C MET A 35 0.62 6.15 14.30
N ALA A 36 -0.19 7.17 14.01
CA ALA A 36 -0.15 8.50 14.59
C ALA A 36 1.27 9.12 14.67
N PRO A 37 2.06 9.11 13.57
CA PRO A 37 3.33 9.85 13.55
C PRO A 37 3.06 11.37 13.66
N PRO A 38 4.03 12.19 14.11
CA PRO A 38 3.97 13.62 13.91
C PRO A 38 3.76 13.96 12.44
N PHE A 39 2.95 14.99 12.14
CA PHE A 39 2.68 15.40 10.77
C PHE A 39 4.00 15.57 9.99
N THR A 40 4.13 14.80 8.93
CA THR A 40 5.30 14.78 8.06
C THR A 40 4.81 14.46 6.64
N LEU A 41 5.44 15.05 5.64
CA LEU A 41 5.19 14.69 4.25
C LEU A 41 6.20 13.62 3.80
N SER A 42 5.72 12.65 3.04
CA SER A 42 6.54 11.64 2.38
C SER A 42 7.39 12.24 1.25
N LYS A 43 8.24 11.42 0.64
CA LYS A 43 9.04 11.83 -0.53
C LYS A 43 8.18 12.27 -1.74
N ASP A 44 6.93 11.83 -1.78
CA ASP A 44 5.97 12.17 -2.84
C ASP A 44 5.03 13.32 -2.43
N ASN A 45 5.33 14.06 -1.35
CA ASN A 45 4.51 15.15 -0.79
C ASN A 45 3.09 14.71 -0.39
N ILE A 46 2.96 13.51 0.17
CA ILE A 46 1.72 12.99 0.74
C ILE A 46 1.92 12.84 2.25
N GLU A 47 0.92 13.17 3.07
CA GLU A 47 0.97 12.91 4.52
C GLU A 47 1.42 11.48 4.81
N LEU A 48 2.40 11.34 5.69
CA LEU A 48 3.22 10.14 5.80
C LEU A 48 2.41 8.88 6.15
N GLN A 49 1.43 8.98 7.05
CA GLN A 49 0.59 7.85 7.40
C GLN A 49 -0.29 7.42 6.23
N PHE A 50 -0.89 8.36 5.51
CA PHE A 50 -1.69 8.07 4.33
C PHE A 50 -0.85 7.53 3.17
N ALA A 51 0.34 8.10 2.95
CA ALA A 51 1.31 7.62 1.97
C ALA A 51 1.68 6.16 2.23
N THR A 52 2.08 5.85 3.47
CA THR A 52 2.62 4.54 3.85
C THR A 52 1.53 3.48 3.96
N SER A 53 0.50 3.75 4.77
CA SER A 53 -0.49 2.74 5.17
C SER A 53 -1.61 2.56 4.14
N HIS A 54 -1.79 3.50 3.20
CA HIS A 54 -2.83 3.46 2.18
C HIS A 54 -2.28 3.52 0.75
N ILE A 55 -1.67 4.63 0.32
CA ILE A 55 -1.29 4.84 -1.09
C ILE A 55 -0.21 3.86 -1.55
N GLY A 56 0.81 3.60 -0.72
CA GLY A 56 1.85 2.64 -1.02
C GLY A 56 1.30 1.23 -1.21
N HIS A 57 0.43 0.78 -0.30
CA HIS A 57 -0.27 -0.51 -0.42
C HIS A 57 -1.18 -0.59 -1.64
N PHE A 58 -1.91 0.49 -1.94
CA PHE A 58 -2.76 0.57 -3.12
C PHE A 58 -1.94 0.42 -4.40
N LEU A 59 -0.83 1.16 -4.53
CA LEU A 59 0.07 1.06 -5.67
C LEU A 59 0.68 -0.33 -5.79
N LEU A 60 1.22 -0.87 -4.70
CA LEU A 60 1.82 -2.21 -4.65
C LEU A 60 0.83 -3.28 -5.15
N THR A 61 -0.39 -3.23 -4.63
CA THR A 61 -1.46 -4.18 -4.99
C THR A 61 -1.79 -4.09 -6.47
N ASN A 62 -2.00 -2.87 -7.00
CA ASN A 62 -2.35 -2.68 -8.41
C ASN A 62 -1.24 -3.19 -9.34
N LEU A 63 0.03 -2.91 -9.01
CA LEU A 63 1.15 -3.33 -9.84
C LEU A 63 1.40 -4.85 -9.81
N LEU A 64 1.06 -5.53 -8.70
CA LEU A 64 1.20 -6.99 -8.58
C LEU A 64 -0.03 -7.77 -9.05
N LEU A 65 -1.16 -7.11 -9.26
CA LEU A 65 -2.44 -7.76 -9.52
C LEU A 65 -2.41 -8.69 -10.73
N ASP A 66 -1.77 -8.28 -11.83
CA ASP A 66 -1.69 -9.13 -13.03
C ASP A 66 -0.76 -10.34 -12.83
N THR A 67 0.26 -10.22 -11.98
CA THR A 67 1.08 -11.38 -11.58
C THR A 67 0.26 -12.37 -10.76
N MET A 68 -0.61 -11.88 -9.86
CA MET A 68 -1.52 -12.74 -9.10
C MET A 68 -2.54 -13.44 -10.01
N LYS A 69 -3.17 -12.71 -10.94
CA LYS A 69 -4.11 -13.30 -11.92
C LYS A 69 -3.45 -14.39 -12.77
N ARG A 70 -2.25 -14.13 -13.28
CA ARG A 70 -1.47 -15.12 -14.05
C ARG A 70 -1.14 -16.35 -13.20
N THR A 71 -0.66 -16.13 -11.98
CA THR A 71 -0.38 -17.22 -11.04
C THR A 71 -1.62 -18.08 -10.79
N ALA A 72 -2.79 -17.44 -10.58
CA ALA A 72 -4.04 -18.16 -10.35
C ALA A 72 -4.45 -19.00 -11.56
N LYS A 73 -4.31 -18.47 -12.78
CA LYS A 73 -4.60 -19.19 -14.02
C LYS A 73 -3.66 -20.38 -14.23
N GLU A 74 -2.35 -20.21 -13.98
CA GLU A 74 -1.33 -21.23 -14.22
C GLU A 74 -1.35 -22.33 -13.15
N SER A 75 -1.57 -21.97 -11.88
CA SER A 75 -1.55 -22.92 -10.77
C SER A 75 -2.90 -23.57 -10.47
N GLY A 76 -4.00 -23.02 -11.00
CA GLY A 76 -5.37 -23.42 -10.62
C GLY A 76 -5.74 -23.05 -9.18
N ARG A 77 -4.93 -22.23 -8.50
CA ARG A 77 -5.14 -21.83 -7.10
C ARG A 77 -5.47 -20.34 -7.02
N GLU A 78 -6.63 -20.00 -6.46
CA GLU A 78 -7.06 -18.61 -6.32
C GLU A 78 -6.07 -17.75 -5.52
N GLY A 79 -6.00 -16.48 -5.88
CA GLY A 79 -5.21 -15.48 -5.17
C GLY A 79 -6.01 -14.81 -4.04
N ARG A 80 -5.32 -14.29 -3.02
CA ARG A 80 -5.93 -13.52 -1.93
C ARG A 80 -5.10 -12.28 -1.60
N ILE A 81 -5.77 -11.14 -1.49
CA ILE A 81 -5.21 -9.89 -0.96
C ILE A 81 -5.83 -9.67 0.41
N VAL A 82 -4.99 -9.46 1.43
CA VAL A 82 -5.41 -9.18 2.81
C VAL A 82 -4.89 -7.81 3.21
N ASN A 83 -5.79 -6.90 3.58
CA ASN A 83 -5.43 -5.60 4.15
C ASN A 83 -5.59 -5.66 5.66
N VAL A 84 -4.50 -5.45 6.39
CA VAL A 84 -4.53 -5.39 7.86
C VAL A 84 -4.84 -3.96 8.28
N THR A 85 -5.85 -3.82 9.14
CA THR A 85 -6.29 -2.53 9.69
C THR A 85 -6.39 -2.61 11.20
N LEU A 86 -6.53 -1.45 11.85
CA LEU A 86 -6.69 -1.30 13.30
C LEU A 86 -7.97 -0.53 13.61
N ASN A 87 -8.57 -0.74 14.78
CA ASN A 87 -9.84 -0.11 15.18
C ASN A 87 -9.81 1.43 15.21
N GLY A 88 -8.62 2.05 15.14
CA GLY A 88 -8.45 3.50 15.05
C GLY A 88 -9.13 4.16 13.85
N HIS A 89 -9.44 3.42 12.78
CA HIS A 89 -10.27 3.92 11.67
C HIS A 89 -11.70 4.30 12.07
N LYS A 90 -12.11 4.07 13.33
CA LYS A 90 -13.38 4.53 13.90
C LYS A 90 -13.28 5.91 14.54
N PHE A 91 -12.08 6.41 14.80
CA PHE A 91 -11.82 7.73 15.38
C PHE A 91 -11.43 8.74 14.29
N THR A 92 -12.27 8.88 13.27
CA THR A 92 -12.03 9.81 12.15
C THR A 92 -12.94 11.03 12.25
N TYR A 93 -12.76 11.99 11.35
CA TYR A 93 -13.71 13.08 11.17
C TYR A 93 -15.11 12.55 10.84
N SER A 94 -16.14 13.22 11.36
CA SER A 94 -17.56 12.85 11.20
C SER A 94 -18.04 12.87 9.75
N GLU A 95 -17.44 13.74 8.94
CA GLU A 95 -17.73 13.96 7.53
C GLU A 95 -16.96 12.99 6.60
N GLY A 96 -16.15 12.09 7.17
CA GLY A 96 -15.33 11.14 6.44
C GLY A 96 -13.92 11.67 6.14
N ILE A 97 -13.33 11.21 5.04
CA ILE A 97 -11.95 11.55 4.68
C ILE A 97 -11.91 12.94 4.05
N ARG A 98 -11.07 13.82 4.61
CA ARG A 98 -10.81 15.18 4.07
C ARG A 98 -9.72 15.15 3.00
N PHE A 99 -10.02 14.63 1.82
CA PHE A 99 -9.03 14.48 0.74
C PHE A 99 -8.34 15.80 0.36
N ASP A 100 -9.08 16.91 0.35
CA ASP A 100 -8.53 18.24 0.01
C ASP A 100 -7.56 18.79 1.05
N LYS A 101 -7.57 18.23 2.26
CA LYS A 101 -6.72 18.65 3.40
C LYS A 101 -5.73 17.58 3.84
N ILE A 102 -5.57 16.52 3.06
CA ILE A 102 -4.79 15.36 3.48
C ILE A 102 -3.34 15.71 3.80
N ASN A 103 -2.80 16.76 3.16
CA ASN A 103 -1.45 17.27 3.35
C ASN A 103 -1.39 18.54 4.22
N ASP A 104 -2.48 18.87 4.91
CA ASP A 104 -2.56 20.03 5.81
C ASP A 104 -2.30 19.59 7.27
N PRO A 105 -1.39 20.22 8.01
CA PRO A 105 -1.15 19.92 9.43
C PRO A 105 -2.40 20.06 10.32
N SER A 106 -3.38 20.87 9.92
CA SER A 106 -4.63 21.08 10.64
C SER A 106 -5.68 20.00 10.40
N GLY A 107 -5.48 19.16 9.37
CA GLY A 107 -6.35 18.04 9.02
C GLY A 107 -7.63 18.40 8.27
#